data_AF-A0AA50CHD4-F1
#
_entry.id   AF-A0AA50CHD4-F1
#
_cell.length_a   1.000
_cell.length_b   1.000
_cell.length_c   1.000
_cell.angle_alpha   90.00
_cell.angle_beta   90.00
_cell.angle_gamma   90.00
#
_symmetry.space_group_name_H-M   'P 1'
#
loop_
_entity.id
_entity.type
_entity.pdbx_description
1 polymer ?
#
loop_
_entity_poly.entity_id
_entity_poly.type
_entity_poly.pdbx_seq_one_letter_code
_entity_poly.pdbx_strand_id
1 'polypeptide(L)'
;MNKQPTSKIEPLRKLIADSIANQPHELDGFLWAAHPQEWYCSELGISKETLRRWISKPPFVRQVKQIDGRNMTLLREGEPGPITHRHIANIMSNIFRKKFDKPVTRKEYGCLIGLAETWPDGEQVEIFKTVLADWQSFMSGVHCIIMEMQDAGEDVVKRFYSFPSISVMRRFSDVALELHLMKVQASIKAASKPLTIDHLDICPF
;
A
#
# COMPACT_ATOMS: atom_id res chain seq x y z
N MET A 1 7.49 -29.07 -4.22
CA MET A 1 6.32 -28.75 -3.37
C MET A 1 6.41 -29.58 -2.10
N ASN A 2 6.90 -29.01 -1.00
CA ASN A 2 6.98 -29.73 0.28
C ASN A 2 5.61 -29.75 0.94
N LYS A 3 4.91 -30.89 0.85
CA LYS A 3 3.74 -31.20 1.68
C LYS A 3 4.20 -31.20 3.14
N GLN A 4 3.88 -30.14 3.90
CA GLN A 4 3.95 -30.23 5.36
C GLN A 4 3.01 -31.36 5.81
N PRO A 5 3.32 -32.08 6.90
CA PRO A 5 2.51 -33.20 7.37
C PRO A 5 1.09 -32.69 7.67
N THR A 6 0.15 -33.04 6.80
CA THR A 6 -1.25 -32.60 6.77
C THR A 6 -1.96 -32.81 8.11
N SER A 7 -1.58 -33.86 8.85
CA SER A 7 -2.15 -34.23 10.15
C SER A 7 -2.12 -33.14 11.22
N LYS A 8 -1.09 -32.28 11.28
CA LYS A 8 -0.98 -31.30 12.39
C LYS A 8 -1.80 -30.03 12.18
N ILE A 9 -2.16 -29.74 10.93
CA ILE A 9 -2.81 -28.48 10.54
C ILE A 9 -4.32 -28.65 10.35
N GLU A 10 -4.79 -29.88 10.12
CA GLU A 10 -6.22 -30.21 10.02
C GLU A 10 -7.08 -29.66 11.18
N PRO A 11 -6.65 -29.72 12.46
CA PRO A 11 -7.44 -29.13 13.55
C PRO A 11 -7.67 -27.64 13.37
N LEU A 12 -6.67 -26.88 12.92
CA LEU A 12 -6.81 -25.45 12.64
C LEU A 12 -7.74 -25.19 11.46
N ARG A 13 -7.66 -26.01 10.40
CA ARG A 13 -8.56 -25.88 9.23
C ARG A 13 -10.02 -26.07 9.64
N LYS A 14 -10.29 -27.13 10.41
CA LYS A 14 -11.63 -27.41 10.93
C LYS A 14 -12.11 -26.27 11.83
N LEU A 15 -11.27 -25.80 12.76
CA LEU A 15 -11.61 -24.69 13.65
C LEU A 15 -11.96 -23.40 12.90
N ILE A 16 -11.22 -23.09 11.83
CA ILE A 16 -11.50 -21.93 10.97
C ILE A 16 -12.82 -22.12 10.22
N ALA A 17 -13.05 -23.29 9.62
CA ALA A 17 -14.29 -23.59 8.89
C ALA A 17 -15.52 -23.52 9.81
N ASP A 18 -15.44 -24.13 11.00
CA ASP A 18 -16.50 -24.11 12.00
C ASP A 18 -16.76 -22.68 12.50
N SER A 19 -15.71 -21.89 12.72
CA SER A 19 -15.86 -20.48 13.10
C SER A 19 -16.52 -19.64 12.01
N ILE A 20 -16.18 -19.85 10.73
CA ILE A 20 -16.80 -19.14 9.61
C ILE A 20 -18.27 -19.53 9.47
N ALA A 21 -18.60 -20.81 9.65
CA ALA A 21 -19.98 -21.30 9.56
C ALA A 21 -20.88 -20.71 10.67
N ASN A 22 -20.35 -20.57 11.89
CA ASN A 22 -21.13 -20.12 13.04
C ASN A 22 -21.18 -18.59 13.18
N GLN A 23 -20.06 -17.90 12.94
CA GLN A 23 -19.90 -16.45 13.14
C GLN A 23 -19.01 -15.85 12.04
N PRO A 24 -19.51 -15.77 10.80
CA PRO A 24 -18.73 -15.23 9.69
C PRO A 24 -18.49 -13.73 9.88
N HIS A 25 -17.24 -13.30 9.71
CA HIS A 25 -16.92 -11.88 9.56
C HIS A 25 -16.67 -11.55 8.09
N GLU A 26 -17.47 -10.66 7.52
CA GLU A 26 -17.28 -10.21 6.14
C GLU A 26 -16.26 -9.07 6.07
N LEU A 27 -15.24 -9.24 5.21
CA LEU A 27 -14.27 -8.19 4.92
C LEU A 27 -13.67 -8.38 3.52
N ASP A 28 -13.66 -7.29 2.75
CA ASP A 28 -13.12 -7.22 1.39
C ASP A 28 -13.68 -8.31 0.46
N GLY A 29 -14.97 -8.66 0.63
CA GLY A 29 -15.66 -9.70 -0.15
C GLY A 29 -15.36 -11.14 0.27
N PHE A 30 -14.64 -11.35 1.38
CA PHE A 30 -14.35 -12.68 1.92
C PHE A 30 -14.99 -12.87 3.30
N LEU A 31 -15.29 -14.12 3.64
CA LEU A 31 -15.71 -14.54 4.97
C LEU A 31 -14.50 -15.01 5.77
N TRP A 32 -14.38 -14.52 7.00
CA TRP A 32 -13.25 -14.75 7.88
C TRP A 32 -13.68 -15.33 9.22
N ALA A 33 -12.85 -16.21 9.77
CA ALA A 33 -12.87 -16.51 11.19
C ALA A 33 -12.17 -15.35 11.91
N ALA A 34 -12.88 -14.65 12.80
CA ALA A 34 -12.40 -13.42 13.44
C ALA A 34 -12.23 -13.59 14.94
N HIS A 35 -11.03 -13.97 15.37
CA HIS A 35 -10.73 -14.18 16.81
C HIS A 35 -9.35 -13.64 17.21
N PRO A 36 -9.12 -13.33 18.50
CA PRO A 36 -7.78 -13.06 19.02
C PRO A 36 -6.85 -14.27 18.83
N GLN A 37 -5.52 -14.06 18.75
CA GLN A 37 -4.57 -15.18 18.64
C GLN A 37 -4.61 -16.10 19.86
N GLU A 38 -4.86 -15.54 21.03
CA GLU A 38 -5.00 -16.25 22.29
C GLU A 38 -6.11 -17.31 22.25
N TRP A 39 -7.21 -17.00 21.55
CA TRP A 39 -8.33 -17.92 21.39
C TRP A 39 -7.91 -19.15 20.58
N TYR A 40 -7.34 -18.95 19.39
CA TYR A 40 -6.83 -20.05 18.56
C TYR A 40 -5.80 -20.92 19.29
N CYS A 41 -4.91 -20.29 20.07
CA CYS A 41 -3.89 -21.01 20.85
C CYS A 41 -4.52 -21.87 21.94
N SER A 42 -5.57 -21.38 22.60
CA SER A 42 -6.27 -22.09 23.68
C SER A 42 -7.07 -23.27 23.14
N GLU A 43 -7.83 -23.07 22.05
CA GLU A 43 -8.62 -24.13 21.41
C GLU A 43 -7.76 -25.28 20.85
N LEU A 44 -6.57 -24.96 20.35
CA LEU A 44 -5.67 -25.93 19.74
C LEU A 44 -4.60 -26.47 20.70
N GLY A 45 -4.47 -25.90 21.90
CA GLY A 45 -3.41 -26.25 22.85
C GLY A 45 -2.00 -25.97 22.33
N ILE A 46 -1.81 -24.92 21.52
CA ILE A 46 -0.52 -24.57 20.90
C ILE A 46 -0.01 -23.20 21.33
N SER A 47 1.30 -22.96 21.16
CA SER A 47 1.89 -21.63 21.38
C SER A 47 1.57 -20.64 20.25
N LYS A 48 1.64 -19.35 20.56
CA LYS A 48 1.49 -18.26 19.58
C LYS A 48 2.52 -18.35 18.45
N GLU A 49 3.76 -18.74 18.75
CA GLU A 49 4.82 -18.95 17.76
C GLU A 49 4.47 -20.07 16.78
N THR A 50 3.88 -21.15 17.29
CA THR A 50 3.43 -22.29 16.47
C THR A 50 2.29 -21.86 15.55
N LEU A 51 1.27 -21.19 16.10
CA LEU A 51 0.18 -20.63 15.32
C LEU A 51 0.71 -19.70 14.22
N ARG A 52 1.58 -18.73 14.58
CA ARG A 52 2.20 -17.79 13.64
C ARG A 52 2.94 -18.50 12.51
N ARG A 53 3.69 -19.56 12.82
CA ARG A 53 4.42 -20.37 11.84
C ARG A 53 3.49 -21.12 10.88
N TRP A 54 2.32 -21.55 11.35
CA TRP A 54 1.31 -22.20 10.51
C TRP A 54 0.63 -21.19 9.59
N ILE A 55 0.11 -20.09 10.15
CA ILE A 55 -0.67 -19.10 9.39
C ILE A 55 0.18 -18.20 8.48
N SER A 56 1.51 -18.25 8.61
CA SER A 56 2.42 -17.52 7.69
C SER A 56 2.62 -18.23 6.36
N LYS A 57 2.12 -19.46 6.21
CA LYS A 57 2.31 -20.29 5.01
C LYS A 57 0.96 -20.60 4.35
N PRO A 58 0.95 -20.82 3.03
CA PRO A 58 -0.22 -21.40 2.36
C PRO A 58 -0.65 -22.72 3.04
N PRO A 59 -1.95 -23.03 3.10
CA PRO A 59 -3.07 -22.37 2.41
C PRO A 59 -3.76 -21.26 3.22
N PHE A 60 -3.15 -20.77 4.30
CA PHE A 60 -3.80 -19.77 5.15
C PHE A 60 -3.59 -18.35 4.64
N VAL A 61 -4.67 -17.59 4.61
CA VAL A 61 -4.63 -16.14 4.44
C VAL A 61 -4.94 -15.52 5.80
N ARG A 62 -4.11 -14.55 6.20
CA ARG A 62 -4.25 -13.84 7.47
C ARG A 62 -4.38 -12.34 7.26
N GLN A 63 -5.23 -11.71 8.05
CA GLN A 63 -5.25 -10.27 8.25
C GLN A 63 -5.37 -9.95 9.74
N VAL A 64 -4.97 -8.75 10.14
CA VAL A 64 -5.15 -8.26 11.51
C VAL A 64 -6.00 -7.00 11.44
N LYS A 65 -7.05 -6.97 12.25
CA LYS A 65 -7.99 -5.85 12.29
C LYS A 65 -8.45 -5.63 13.71
N GLN A 66 -8.62 -4.37 14.10
CA GLN A 66 -9.24 -4.04 15.38
C GLN A 66 -10.76 -4.13 15.24
N ILE A 67 -11.40 -4.95 16.06
CA ILE A 67 -12.86 -5.10 16.15
C ILE A 67 -13.22 -4.92 17.64
N ASP A 68 -14.15 -4.02 17.93
CA ASP A 68 -14.58 -3.70 19.31
C ASP A 68 -13.42 -3.38 20.27
N GLY A 69 -12.44 -2.61 19.77
CA GLY A 69 -11.28 -2.19 20.55
C GLY A 69 -10.19 -3.25 20.73
N ARG A 70 -10.40 -4.50 20.29
CA ARG A 70 -9.44 -5.60 20.41
C ARG A 70 -8.84 -5.98 19.06
N ASN A 71 -7.57 -6.37 19.05
CA ASN A 71 -6.91 -6.85 17.84
C ASN A 71 -7.36 -8.29 17.54
N MET A 72 -8.16 -8.43 16.48
CA MET A 72 -8.57 -9.72 15.95
C MET A 72 -7.63 -10.16 14.84
N THR A 73 -7.31 -11.46 14.82
CA THR A 73 -6.65 -12.11 13.69
C THR A 73 -7.73 -12.76 12.85
N LEU A 74 -7.88 -12.26 11.63
CA LEU A 74 -8.79 -12.79 10.63
C LEU A 74 -8.07 -13.91 9.89
N LEU A 75 -8.60 -15.13 9.97
CA LEU A 75 -8.07 -16.29 9.27
C LEU A 75 -9.10 -16.85 8.30
N ARG A 76 -8.62 -17.25 7.13
CA ARG A 76 -9.36 -18.09 6.19
C ARG A 76 -8.42 -19.04 5.48
N GLU A 77 -8.97 -20.08 4.90
CA GLU A 77 -8.25 -20.92 3.96
C GLU A 77 -8.47 -20.42 2.52
N GLY A 78 -7.46 -20.56 1.67
CA GLY A 78 -7.55 -20.33 0.23
C GLY A 78 -6.43 -19.45 -0.31
N GLU A 79 -6.60 -18.99 -1.55
CA GLU A 79 -5.65 -18.10 -2.19
C GLU A 79 -5.76 -16.67 -1.62
N PRO A 80 -4.65 -15.92 -1.54
CA PRO A 80 -4.69 -14.49 -1.26
C PRO A 80 -5.66 -13.78 -2.20
N GLY A 81 -6.47 -12.88 -1.65
CA GLY A 81 -7.34 -12.03 -2.49
C GLY A 81 -6.52 -11.04 -3.31
N PRO A 82 -7.16 -10.32 -4.25
CA PRO A 82 -6.51 -9.21 -4.95
C PRO A 82 -5.98 -8.19 -3.94
N ILE A 83 -4.92 -7.48 -4.32
CA ILE A 83 -4.36 -6.43 -3.48
C ILE A 83 -5.40 -5.31 -3.39
N THR A 84 -5.95 -5.09 -2.19
CA THR A 84 -6.96 -4.06 -1.98
C THR A 84 -6.31 -2.67 -1.85
N HIS A 85 -7.07 -1.62 -2.17
CA HIS A 85 -6.63 -0.23 -1.95
C HIS A 85 -6.20 0.03 -0.50
N ARG A 86 -6.84 -0.65 0.48
CA ARG A 86 -6.43 -0.59 1.89
C ARG A 86 -5.04 -1.18 2.12
N HIS A 87 -4.71 -2.28 1.44
CA HIS A 87 -3.36 -2.85 1.49
C HIS A 87 -2.33 -1.87 0.93
N ILE A 88 -2.61 -1.24 -0.21
CA ILE A 88 -1.77 -0.19 -0.78
C ILE A 88 -1.62 1.00 0.18
N ALA A 89 -2.72 1.46 0.79
CA ALA A 89 -2.69 2.53 1.79
C ALA A 89 -1.85 2.17 3.03
N ASN A 90 -1.85 0.91 3.47
CA ASN A 90 -0.96 0.43 4.52
C ASN A 90 0.51 0.53 4.12
N ILE A 91 0.85 0.16 2.88
CA ILE A 91 2.22 0.28 2.35
C ILE A 91 2.63 1.76 2.31
N MET A 92 1.79 2.64 1.73
CA MET A 92 2.07 4.08 1.68
C MET A 92 2.20 4.70 3.07
N SER A 93 1.33 4.30 4.01
CA SER A 93 1.40 4.77 5.40
C SER A 93 2.69 4.34 6.10
N ASN A 94 3.17 3.12 5.85
CA ASN A 94 4.43 2.64 6.38
C ASN A 94 5.63 3.38 5.75
N ILE A 95 5.60 3.67 4.45
CA ILE A 95 6.63 4.46 3.77
C ILE A 95 6.71 5.86 4.38
N PHE A 96 5.56 6.52 4.55
CA PHE A 96 5.50 7.86 5.13
C PHE A 96 6.04 7.89 6.57
N ARG A 97 5.58 6.95 7.40
CA ARG A 97 6.07 6.78 8.77
C ARG A 97 7.57 6.60 8.83
N LYS A 98 8.13 5.72 7.99
CA LYS A 98 9.58 5.46 7.96
C LYS A 98 10.39 6.65 7.48
N LYS A 99 9.89 7.41 6.49
CA LYS A 99 10.63 8.52 5.91
C LYS A 99 10.70 9.73 6.83
N PHE A 100 9.68 9.94 7.64
CA PHE A 100 9.52 11.19 8.40
C PHE A 100 9.32 11.01 9.91
N ASP A 101 9.40 9.78 10.40
CA ASP A 101 9.23 9.41 11.80
C ASP A 101 7.94 9.97 12.43
N LYS A 102 6.87 10.04 11.64
CA LYS A 102 5.58 10.61 12.05
C LYS A 102 4.43 9.63 11.80
N PRO A 103 3.58 9.35 12.80
CA PRO A 103 2.40 8.51 12.61
C PRO A 103 1.40 9.19 11.66
N VAL A 104 0.79 8.39 10.78
CA VAL A 104 -0.31 8.83 9.92
C VAL A 104 -1.59 8.83 10.75
N THR A 105 -2.28 9.97 10.79
CA THR A 105 -3.57 10.12 11.48
C THR A 105 -4.69 9.34 10.77
N ARG A 106 -5.81 9.10 11.45
CA ARG A 106 -6.98 8.44 10.84
C ARG A 106 -7.49 9.17 9.59
N LYS A 107 -7.48 10.51 9.60
CA LYS A 107 -7.90 11.34 8.47
C LYS A 107 -6.94 11.19 7.29
N GLU A 108 -5.64 11.29 7.54
CA GLU A 108 -4.62 11.10 6.50
C GLU A 108 -4.64 9.68 5.95
N TYR A 109 -4.90 8.67 6.77
CA TYR A 109 -5.05 7.29 6.31
C TYR A 109 -6.24 7.14 5.35
N GLY A 110 -7.37 7.81 5.62
CA GLY A 110 -8.48 7.89 4.67
C GLY A 110 -8.06 8.55 3.34
N CYS A 111 -7.22 9.59 3.38
CA CYS A 111 -6.66 10.19 2.17
C CYS A 111 -5.77 9.20 1.39
N LEU A 112 -4.98 8.36 2.07
CA LEU A 112 -4.16 7.33 1.43
C LEU A 112 -5.01 6.27 0.71
N ILE A 113 -6.15 5.87 1.29
CA ILE A 113 -7.10 4.98 0.61
C ILE A 113 -7.62 5.65 -0.66
N GLY A 114 -8.06 6.90 -0.57
CA GLY A 114 -8.56 7.62 -1.75
C GLY A 114 -7.50 7.82 -2.84
N LEU A 115 -6.22 7.95 -2.47
CA LEU A 115 -5.12 7.98 -3.43
C LEU A 115 -4.94 6.63 -4.13
N ALA A 116 -4.98 5.53 -3.36
CA ALA A 116 -4.89 4.19 -3.92
C ALA A 116 -6.06 3.87 -4.87
N GLU A 117 -7.25 4.42 -4.62
CA GLU A 117 -8.43 4.31 -5.50
C GLU A 117 -8.34 5.15 -6.78
N THR A 118 -7.62 6.28 -6.73
CA THR A 118 -7.60 7.26 -7.84
C THR A 118 -6.47 6.96 -8.82
N TRP A 119 -5.32 6.52 -8.33
CA TRP A 119 -4.16 6.27 -9.16
C TRP A 119 -4.22 4.91 -9.86
N PRO A 120 -3.56 4.76 -11.04
CA PRO A 120 -3.53 3.51 -11.78
C PRO A 120 -3.02 2.33 -10.96
N ASP A 121 -3.66 1.18 -11.14
CA ASP A 121 -3.30 -0.06 -10.47
C ASP A 121 -1.87 -0.50 -10.81
N GLY A 122 -1.09 -0.79 -9.77
CA GLY A 122 0.31 -1.21 -9.86
C GLY A 122 1.31 -0.07 -9.75
N GLU A 123 0.89 1.18 -9.99
CA GLU A 123 1.78 2.36 -9.95
C GLU A 123 1.62 3.21 -8.69
N GLN A 124 0.55 3.00 -7.92
CA GLN A 124 0.18 3.88 -6.79
C GLN A 124 1.31 4.11 -5.79
N VAL A 125 2.06 3.07 -5.44
CA VAL A 125 3.17 3.15 -4.48
C VAL A 125 4.35 3.94 -5.06
N GLU A 126 4.64 3.81 -6.35
CA GLU A 126 5.75 4.51 -7.01
C GLU A 126 5.41 5.99 -7.26
N ILE A 127 4.16 6.30 -7.61
CA ILE A 127 3.67 7.68 -7.65
C ILE A 127 3.84 8.32 -6.26
N PHE A 128 3.41 7.64 -5.20
CA PHE A 128 3.55 8.13 -3.83
C PHE A 128 5.02 8.41 -3.46
N LYS A 129 5.93 7.46 -3.72
CA LYS A 129 7.37 7.64 -3.47
C LYS A 129 7.94 8.81 -4.29
N THR A 130 7.50 8.96 -5.53
CA THR A 130 7.94 10.03 -6.43
C THR A 130 7.63 11.40 -5.83
N VAL A 131 6.39 11.61 -5.40
CA VAL A 131 5.97 12.86 -4.76
C VAL A 131 6.72 13.10 -3.46
N LEU A 132 6.90 12.07 -2.64
CA LEU A 132 7.66 12.22 -1.39
C LEU A 132 9.13 12.54 -1.64
N ALA A 133 9.72 12.07 -2.73
CA ALA A 133 11.10 12.33 -3.09
C ALA A 133 11.31 13.75 -3.64
N ASP A 134 10.29 14.32 -4.28
CA ASP A 134 10.37 15.59 -5.00
C ASP A 134 9.15 16.46 -4.72
N TRP A 135 9.02 16.78 -3.44
CA TRP A 135 7.87 17.53 -2.93
C TRP A 135 7.81 18.95 -3.50
N GLN A 136 8.97 19.60 -3.73
CA GLN A 136 8.99 20.94 -4.31
C GLN A 136 8.45 20.94 -5.74
N SER A 137 8.85 20.00 -6.60
CA SER A 137 8.35 19.94 -7.98
C SER A 137 6.85 19.65 -8.02
N PHE A 138 6.37 18.76 -7.13
CA PHE A 138 4.93 18.55 -6.96
C PHE A 138 4.21 19.85 -6.55
N MET A 139 4.73 20.59 -5.56
CA MET A 139 4.13 21.84 -5.11
C MET A 139 4.13 22.94 -6.17
N SER A 140 5.16 23.00 -7.03
CA SER A 140 5.17 23.90 -8.17
C SER A 140 3.99 23.62 -9.11
N GLY A 141 3.74 22.35 -9.44
CA GLY A 141 2.55 21.97 -10.22
C GLY A 141 1.23 22.33 -9.52
N VAL A 142 1.14 22.07 -8.21
CA VAL A 142 -0.03 22.49 -7.40
C VAL A 142 -0.24 24.00 -7.45
N HIS A 143 0.83 24.79 -7.43
CA HIS A 143 0.74 26.25 -7.51
C HIS A 143 0.26 26.72 -8.88
N CYS A 144 0.64 26.06 -9.98
CA CYS A 144 0.08 26.34 -11.30
C CYS A 144 -1.43 26.11 -11.33
N ILE A 145 -1.90 24.96 -10.84
CA ILE A 145 -3.35 24.65 -10.76
C ILE A 145 -4.08 25.66 -9.88
N ILE A 146 -3.49 26.08 -8.75
CA ILE A 146 -4.10 27.12 -7.89
C ILE A 146 -4.20 28.45 -8.63
N MET A 147 -3.20 28.84 -9.42
CA MET A 147 -3.27 30.08 -10.22
C MET A 147 -4.39 30.00 -11.26
N GLU A 148 -4.53 28.88 -11.96
CA GLU A 148 -5.64 28.66 -12.91
C GLU A 148 -7.02 28.76 -12.23
N MET A 149 -7.16 28.18 -11.04
CA MET A 149 -8.39 28.29 -10.23
C MET A 149 -8.67 29.75 -9.82
N GLN A 150 -7.65 30.52 -9.45
CA GLN A 150 -7.79 31.94 -9.12
C GLN A 150 -8.22 32.77 -10.32
N ASP A 151 -7.62 32.52 -11.50
CA ASP A 151 -7.99 33.18 -12.75
C ASP A 151 -9.43 32.85 -13.17
N ALA A 152 -9.93 31.65 -12.81
CA ALA A 152 -11.32 31.24 -12.96
C ALA A 152 -12.27 31.86 -11.91
N GLY A 153 -11.76 32.64 -10.97
CA GLY A 153 -12.53 33.33 -9.93
C GLY A 153 -12.83 32.49 -8.68
N GLU A 154 -12.17 31.35 -8.49
CA GLU A 154 -12.31 30.56 -7.25
C GLU A 154 -11.56 31.21 -6.07
N ASP A 155 -12.19 31.22 -4.89
CA ASP A 155 -11.55 31.65 -3.64
C ASP A 155 -10.61 30.57 -3.09
N VAL A 156 -9.45 30.42 -3.75
CA VAL A 156 -8.38 29.52 -3.34
C VAL A 156 -7.10 30.29 -3.01
N VAL A 157 -6.39 29.83 -1.98
CA VAL A 157 -5.17 30.48 -1.49
C VAL A 157 -3.97 29.59 -1.71
N LYS A 158 -2.92 30.16 -2.31
CA LYS A 158 -1.60 29.55 -2.43
C LYS A 158 -1.01 29.32 -1.03
N ARG A 159 -0.69 28.06 -0.72
CA ARG A 159 -0.08 27.66 0.56
C ARG A 159 1.31 27.09 0.36
N PHE A 160 2.19 27.35 1.31
CA PHE A 160 3.53 26.78 1.38
C PHE A 160 3.59 25.82 2.55
N TYR A 161 4.19 24.65 2.31
CA TYR A 161 4.33 23.61 3.31
C TYR A 161 5.81 23.32 3.49
N SER A 162 6.27 23.34 4.74
CA SER A 162 7.61 22.86 5.10
C SER A 162 7.76 21.35 4.94
N PHE A 163 6.64 20.64 4.78
CA PHE A 163 6.59 19.19 4.86
C PHE A 163 5.47 18.60 3.98
N PRO A 164 5.65 17.40 3.40
CA PRO A 164 4.64 16.75 2.56
C PRO A 164 3.30 16.51 3.27
N SER A 165 2.22 17.05 2.70
CA SER A 165 0.86 16.91 3.23
C SER A 165 0.07 15.89 2.42
N ILE A 166 -0.32 14.76 3.05
CA ILE A 166 -1.09 13.69 2.40
C ILE A 166 -2.44 14.22 1.89
N SER A 167 -3.08 15.14 2.62
CA SER A 167 -4.33 15.76 2.17
C SER A 167 -4.15 16.62 0.93
N VAL A 168 -3.01 17.31 0.79
CA VAL A 168 -2.70 18.07 -0.43
C VAL A 168 -2.44 17.12 -1.60
N MET A 169 -1.68 16.04 -1.38
CA MET A 169 -1.49 15.00 -2.40
C MET A 169 -2.82 14.43 -2.88
N ARG A 170 -3.76 14.16 -1.96
CA ARG A 170 -5.08 13.65 -2.31
C ARG A 170 -5.91 14.64 -3.13
N ARG A 171 -5.87 15.92 -2.77
CA ARG A 171 -6.62 16.99 -3.47
C ARG A 171 -6.08 17.21 -4.89
N PHE A 172 -4.78 17.11 -5.08
CA PHE A 172 -4.11 17.33 -6.36
C PHE A 172 -3.47 16.02 -6.84
N SER A 173 -4.26 14.94 -6.87
CA SER A 173 -3.79 13.60 -7.22
C SER A 173 -3.26 13.51 -8.65
N ASP A 174 -3.80 14.34 -9.54
CA ASP A 174 -3.44 14.32 -10.96
C ASP A 174 -2.06 14.93 -11.18
N VAL A 175 -1.74 16.01 -10.45
CA VAL A 175 -0.38 16.62 -10.44
C VAL A 175 0.67 15.61 -9.99
N ALA A 176 0.34 14.76 -9.01
CA ALA A 176 1.22 13.70 -8.54
C ALA A 176 1.47 12.63 -9.62
N LEU A 177 0.41 12.24 -10.33
CA LEU A 177 0.49 11.30 -11.44
C LEU A 177 1.34 11.89 -12.58
N GLU A 178 1.09 13.13 -12.98
CA GLU A 178 1.87 13.79 -14.05
C GLU A 178 3.35 13.87 -13.70
N LEU A 179 3.69 14.27 -12.47
CA LEU A 179 5.08 14.30 -12.01
C LEU A 179 5.74 12.91 -12.13
N HIS A 180 5.00 11.84 -11.81
CA HIS A 180 5.49 10.47 -11.97
C HIS A 180 5.73 10.13 -13.45
N LEU A 181 4.75 10.39 -14.31
CA LEU A 181 4.85 10.12 -15.75
C LEU A 181 6.01 10.88 -16.40
N MET A 182 6.21 12.15 -16.04
CA MET A 182 7.35 12.95 -16.51
C MET A 182 8.69 12.30 -16.14
N LYS A 183 8.81 11.75 -14.92
CA LYS A 183 10.03 11.06 -14.49
C LYS A 183 10.21 9.72 -15.19
N VAL A 184 9.14 8.96 -15.40
CA VAL A 184 9.20 7.72 -16.17
C VAL A 184 9.67 8.01 -17.59
N GLN A 185 9.09 9.01 -18.27
CA GLN A 185 9.49 9.42 -19.61
C GLN A 185 10.96 9.89 -19.67
N ALA A 186 11.40 10.67 -18.69
CA ALA A 186 12.80 11.11 -18.60
C ALA A 186 13.76 9.92 -18.42
N SER A 187 13.37 8.93 -17.61
CA SER A 187 14.18 7.73 -17.38
C SER A 187 14.29 6.86 -18.64
N ILE A 188 13.20 6.67 -19.38
CA ILE A 188 13.19 5.96 -20.67
C ILE A 188 14.09 6.67 -21.68
N LYS A 189 13.99 8.00 -21.79
CA LYS A 189 14.84 8.80 -22.69
C LYS A 189 16.32 8.72 -22.34
N ALA A 190 16.65 8.65 -21.04
CA ALA A 190 18.02 8.47 -20.58
C ALA A 190 18.56 7.07 -20.93
N ALA A 191 17.73 6.04 -20.78
CA ALA A 191 18.09 4.66 -21.10
C ALA A 191 18.17 4.39 -22.62
N SER A 192 17.40 5.11 -23.44
CA SER A 192 17.39 4.97 -24.90
C SER A 192 18.51 5.74 -25.61
N LYS A 193 19.42 6.41 -24.89
CA LYS A 193 20.51 7.16 -25.50
C LYS A 193 21.51 6.14 -26.11
N PRO A 194 21.80 6.18 -27.43
CA PRO A 194 22.71 5.22 -28.04
C PRO A 194 24.12 5.38 -27.44
N LEU A 195 24.82 4.25 -27.25
CA LEU A 195 26.26 4.22 -26.97
C LEU A 195 26.95 5.12 -28.00
N THR A 196 27.56 6.21 -27.56
CA THR A 196 28.40 7.02 -28.44
C THR A 196 29.51 6.12 -28.95
N ILE A 197 29.63 6.01 -30.27
CA ILE A 197 30.80 5.42 -30.93
C ILE A 197 31.93 6.45 -30.74
N ASP A 198 32.44 6.55 -29.52
CA ASP A 198 33.67 7.28 -29.21
C ASP A 198 34.84 6.31 -29.44
N HIS A 199 35.08 5.95 -30.71
CA HIS A 199 36.35 5.42 -31.19
C HIS A 199 36.41 5.47 -32.73
N LEU A 200 36.34 6.68 -33.28
CA LEU A 200 36.93 6.99 -34.57
C LEU A 200 37.73 8.31 -34.44
N ASP A 201 38.69 8.31 -33.52
CA ASP A 201 39.91 9.11 -33.71
C ASP A 201 40.72 8.38 -34.79
N ILE A 202 40.68 8.85 -36.04
CA ILE A 202 41.71 9.73 -36.60
C ILE A 202 43.10 9.11 -36.43
N CYS A 203 43.52 8.31 -37.40
CA CYS A 203 44.94 8.21 -37.75
C CYS A 203 45.15 8.93 -39.10
N PRO A 204 46.06 9.92 -39.15
CA PRO A 204 46.27 10.76 -40.33
C PRO A 204 47.31 10.15 -41.29
N PHE A 205 47.13 10.47 -42.58
CA PHE A 205 47.97 10.21 -43.75
C PHE A 205 47.95 8.81 -44.37
#